data_AF-A0A7X6XVX6-F1
#
_entry.id   AF-A0A7X6XVX6-F1
#
_cell.length_a   1.000
_cell.length_b   1.000
_cell.length_c   1.000
_cell.angle_alpha   90.00
_cell.angle_beta   90.00
_cell.angle_gamma   90.00
#
_symmetry.space_group_name_H-M   'P 1'
#
loop_
_entity.id
_entity.type
_entity.pdbx_description
1 polymer ?
#
loop_
_entity_poly.entity_id
_entity_poly.type
_entity_poly.pdbx_seq_one_letter_code
_entity_poly.pdbx_strand_id
1 'polypeptide(L)' 'HTQFIIITHRKNTMEASDALYGVVMEDTAVSKVLAVKMEQ' A
#
# COMPACT_ATOMS: atom_id res chain seq x y z
N HIS A 1 -14.43 5.11 -16.55
CA HIS A 1 -13.08 5.28 -15.96
C HIS A 1 -13.19 5.00 -14.47
N THR A 2 -12.60 3.89 -14.01
CA THR A 2 -12.80 3.41 -12.64
C THR A 2 -11.44 3.16 -12.01
N GLN A 3 -11.26 3.64 -10.78
CA GLN A 3 -10.05 3.41 -10.00
C GLN A 3 -10.42 2.56 -8.79
N PHE A 4 -9.53 1.65 -8.41
CA PHE A 4 -9.74 0.75 -7.29
C PHE A 4 -8.66 0.98 -6.23
N ILE A 5 -9.08 0.96 -4.98
CA ILE A 5 -8.19 0.92 -3.81
C ILE A 5 -8.44 -0.41 -3.13
N ILE A 6 -7.36 -1.18 -2.95
CA ILE A 6 -7.42 -2.52 -2.37
C ILE A 6 -6.51 -2.54 -1.13
N ILE A 7 -7.06 -2.95 0.00
CA ILE A 7 -6.30 -3.19 1.23
C ILE A 7 -6.03 -4.69 1.31
N THR A 8 -4.76 -5.07 1.26
CA THR A 8 -4.36 -6.48 1.25
C THR A 8 -2.96 -6.65 1.83
N HIS A 9 -2.72 -7.81 2.45
CA HIS A 9 -1.38 -8.28 2.82
C HIS A 9 -0.88 -9.41 1.89
N ARG A 10 -1.64 -9.76 0.83
CA ARG A 10 -1.26 -10.85 -0.08
C ARG A 10 -0.24 -10.38 -1.09
N LYS A 11 0.95 -11.00 -1.06
CA LYS A 11 2.09 -10.68 -1.94
C LYS A 11 1.71 -10.57 -3.42
N ASN A 12 1.06 -11.59 -3.99
CA ASN A 12 0.67 -11.58 -5.41
C ASN A 12 -0.26 -10.41 -5.78
N THR A 13 -1.11 -9.96 -4.85
CA THR A 13 -1.99 -8.81 -5.09
C THR A 13 -1.25 -7.49 -4.96
N MET A 14 -0.27 -7.42 -4.04
CA MET A 14 0.61 -6.26 -3.90
C MET A 14 1.51 -6.08 -5.13
N GLU A 15 2.08 -7.17 -5.66
CA GLU A 15 2.93 -7.17 -6.86
C GLU A 15 2.18 -6.76 -8.13
N ALA A 16 0.87 -7.03 -8.21
CA ALA A 16 0.04 -6.70 -9.36
C ALA A 16 -0.52 -5.25 -9.34
N SER A 17 -0.20 -4.46 -8.32
CA SER A 17 -0.73 -3.10 -8.14
C SER A 17 0.15 -2.04 -8.79
N ASP A 18 -0.48 -0.98 -9.32
CA ASP A 18 0.25 0.15 -9.93
C ASP A 18 1.05 0.98 -8.91
N ALA A 19 0.59 1.00 -7.65
CA ALA A 19 1.25 1.69 -6.56
C ALA A 19 0.95 1.00 -5.22
N LEU A 20 1.94 0.96 -4.33
CA LEU A 20 1.81 0.38 -3.00
C LEU A 20 1.92 1.47 -1.93
N TYR A 21 0.97 1.46 -0.99
CA TYR A 21 1.01 2.30 0.19
C TYR A 21 1.06 1.41 1.43
N GLY A 22 2.25 1.30 2.04
CA GLY A 22 2.42 0.63 3.32
C GLY A 22 1.91 1.52 4.44
N VAL A 23 1.22 0.93 5.43
CA VAL A 23 0.81 1.63 6.64
C VAL A 23 1.52 0.97 7.81
N VAL A 24 2.26 1.76 8.59
CA VAL A 24 2.95 1.30 9.80
C VAL A 24 2.39 2.01 11.02
N MET A 25 2.27 1.30 12.13
CA MET A 25 1.93 1.88 13.42
C MET A 25 3.20 2.40 14.08
N GLU A 26 3.19 3.66 14.49
CA GLU A 26 4.23 4.21 15.36
C GLU A 26 3.83 4.05 16.84
N ASP A 27 4.82 4.14 17.74
CA ASP A 27 4.63 3.98 19.19
C ASP A 27 3.64 4.99 19.80
N THR A 28 3.41 6.10 19.10
CA THR A 28 2.50 7.19 19.51
C THR A 28 1.02 6.92 19.18
N ALA A 29 0.66 5.69 18.81
CA ALA A 29 -0.68 5.28 18.38
C ALA A 29 -1.20 6.02 17.12
N VAL A 30 -0.29 6.65 16.37
CA VAL A 30 -0.56 7.26 15.07
C VAL A 30 0.03 6.37 13.97
N SER A 31 -0.71 6.19 12.89
CA SER A 31 -0.24 5.45 11.72
C SER A 31 0.47 6.37 10.74
N LYS A 32 1.56 5.88 10.14
CA LYS A 32 2.30 6.58 9.08
C LYS A 32 2.19 5.82 7.77
N VAL A 33 1.99 6.58 6.69
CA VAL A 33 1.90 6.05 5.33
C VAL A 33 3.26 6.11 4.64
N LEU A 34 3.68 5.00 4.05
CA LEU A 34 4.85 4.84 3.22
C LEU A 34 4.40 4.55 1.79
N ALA A 35 4.69 5.46 0.86
CA ALA A 35 4.38 5.25 -0.55
C ALA A 35 5.59 4.62 -1.25
N VAL A 36 5.37 3.50 -1.93
CA VAL A 36 6.33 2.87 -2.83
C VAL A 36 5.75 2.92 -4.23
N LYS A 37 6.44 3.63 -5.12
CA LYS A 37 6.21 3.48 -6.56
C LYS A 37 6.85 2.17 -6.98
N MET A 38 6.02 1.22 -7.40
CA MET A 38 6.50 0.03 -8.08
C MET A 38 6.86 0.50 -9.50
N GLU A 39 8.15 0.69 -9.78
CA GLU A 39 8.62 0.87 -11.16
C GLU A 39 8.38 -0.45 -11.91
N GLN A 40 7.83 -0.32 -13.12
CA GLN A 40 7.56 -1.46 -14.02
C GLN A 40 8.85 -2.12 -14.48
#